data_AF-A0A0G0X7A3-F1
#
_entry.id   AF-A0A0G0X7A3-F1
#
_cell.length_a   1.000
_cell.length_b   1.000
_cell.length_c   1.000
_cell.angle_alpha   90.00
_cell.angle_beta   90.00
_cell.angle_gamma   90.00
#
_symmetry.space_group_name_H-M   'P 1'
#
loop_
_entity.id
_entity.type
_entity.pdbx_description
1 polymer ?
#
loop_
_entity_poly.entity_id
_entity_poly.type
_entity_poly.pdbx_seq_one_letter_code
_entity_poly.pdbx_strand_id
1 'polypeptide(L)'
;MTSFFSRHCVSLLLIFVFSIVSTYKLFSPQFYTSHDGEGHVIRMEEFHESFMDGQFPVRIAKRINYGLGYPFFTFNYPLVYYTAEVFHLSGLSFVDSFKALMILSIIVSATGMYLFASLFFNKTASLFSSLLYIIAPY
;
A
#
# COMPACT_ATOMS: atom_id res chain seq x y z
N MET A 1 14.40 13.83 -20.08
CA MET A 1 13.72 13.37 -18.84
C MET A 1 13.57 14.47 -17.78
N THR A 2 14.57 15.31 -17.53
CA THR A 2 14.52 16.39 -16.51
C THR A 2 13.41 17.42 -16.72
N SER A 3 13.05 17.74 -17.97
CA SER A 3 11.99 18.71 -18.30
C SER A 3 10.57 18.24 -17.91
N PHE A 4 10.31 16.93 -17.90
CA PHE A 4 9.01 16.38 -17.52
C PHE A 4 8.76 16.57 -16.02
N PHE A 5 9.71 16.12 -15.20
CA PHE A 5 9.58 16.21 -13.74
C PHE A 5 9.43 17.67 -13.27
N SER A 6 10.21 18.59 -13.83
CA SER A 6 10.08 20.03 -13.53
C SER A 6 8.68 20.57 -13.88
N ARG A 7 8.10 20.14 -15.01
CA ARG A 7 6.76 20.57 -15.44
C ARG A 7 5.64 20.00 -14.57
N HIS A 8 5.79 18.79 -14.03
CA HIS A 8 4.75 18.09 -13.27
C HIS A 8 4.93 18.15 -11.74
N CYS A 9 6.06 18.64 -11.26
CA CYS A 9 6.42 18.67 -9.83
C CYS A 9 5.32 19.23 -8.93
N VAL A 10 4.75 20.40 -9.27
CA VAL A 10 3.68 21.02 -8.48
C VAL A 10 2.44 20.12 -8.40
N SER A 11 2.06 19.46 -9.50
CA SER A 11 0.90 18.55 -9.48
C SER A 11 1.18 17.30 -8.66
N LEU A 12 2.37 16.72 -8.79
CA LEU A 12 2.77 15.54 -8.00
C LEU A 12 2.84 15.86 -6.51
N LEU A 13 3.33 17.05 -6.14
CA LEU A 13 3.34 17.51 -4.75
C LEU A 13 1.92 17.69 -4.21
N LEU A 14 1.01 18.30 -4.99
CA LEU A 14 -0.38 18.45 -4.59
C LEU A 14 -1.08 17.10 -4.42
N ILE A 15 -0.83 16.14 -5.32
CA ILE A 15 -1.34 14.77 -5.21
C ILE A 15 -0.84 14.12 -3.93
N PHE A 16 0.47 14.18 -3.67
CA PHE A 16 1.07 13.61 -2.46
C PHE A 16 0.44 14.20 -1.19
N VAL A 17 0.36 15.54 -1.08
CA VAL A 17 -0.24 16.21 0.07
C VAL A 17 -1.71 15.81 0.23
N PHE A 18 -2.47 15.78 -0.87
CA PHE A 18 -3.89 15.44 -0.81
C PHE A 18 -4.12 13.96 -0.44
N SER A 19 -3.28 13.05 -0.92
CA SER A 19 -3.28 11.65 -0.48
C SER A 19 -3.05 11.54 1.02
N ILE A 20 -2.02 12.19 1.58
CA ILE A 20 -1.75 12.19 3.02
C ILE A 20 -2.95 12.73 3.81
N VAL A 21 -3.49 13.89 3.39
CA VAL A 21 -4.67 14.50 4.03
C VAL A 21 -5.88 13.57 3.96
N SER A 22 -6.13 12.89 2.83
CA SER A 22 -7.26 11.94 2.71
C SER A 22 -7.12 10.74 3.65
N THR A 23 -5.88 10.30 3.90
CA THR A 23 -5.56 9.15 4.74
C THR A 23 -5.28 9.50 6.21
N TYR A 24 -5.54 10.73 6.64
CA TYR A 24 -5.12 11.22 7.97
C TYR A 24 -5.61 10.34 9.14
N LYS A 25 -6.77 9.68 8.99
CA LYS A 25 -7.33 8.80 10.03
C LYS A 25 -6.49 7.53 10.26
N LEU A 26 -5.70 7.10 9.26
CA LEU A 26 -4.83 5.93 9.38
C LEU A 26 -3.66 6.18 10.34
N PHE A 27 -3.32 7.43 10.63
CA PHE A 27 -2.31 7.79 11.63
C PHE A 27 -2.82 7.67 13.08
N SER A 28 -4.11 7.35 13.27
CA SER A 28 -4.63 7.05 14.61
C SER A 28 -3.94 5.81 15.19
N PRO A 29 -3.68 5.75 16.51
CA PRO A 29 -3.11 4.55 17.14
C PRO A 29 -4.01 3.31 17.02
N GLN A 30 -5.34 3.51 16.95
CA GLN A 30 -6.29 2.39 16.91
C GLN A 30 -6.33 1.74 15.52
N PHE A 31 -6.64 0.45 15.46
CA PHE A 31 -7.03 -0.20 14.21
C PHE A 31 -8.43 0.24 13.82
N TYR A 32 -8.65 0.52 12.54
CA TYR A 32 -9.97 0.91 12.03
C TYR A 32 -10.81 -0.33 11.76
N THR A 33 -12.13 -0.21 11.78
CA THR A 33 -13.02 -1.32 11.42
C THR A 33 -12.80 -1.71 9.97
N SER A 34 -12.45 -2.98 9.73
CA SER A 34 -12.27 -3.55 8.41
C SER A 34 -12.87 -4.96 8.36
N HIS A 35 -13.35 -5.39 7.19
CA HIS A 35 -13.86 -6.73 6.99
C HIS A 35 -12.75 -7.79 6.97
N ASP A 36 -11.55 -7.44 6.51
CA ASP A 36 -10.42 -8.35 6.31
C ASP A 36 -9.09 -7.84 6.89
N GLY A 37 -9.07 -6.60 7.39
CA GLY A 37 -7.84 -5.93 7.82
C GLY A 37 -7.08 -6.68 8.90
N GLU A 38 -7.78 -7.20 9.92
CA GLU A 38 -7.17 -8.03 10.97
C GLU A 38 -6.53 -9.30 10.38
N GLY A 39 -7.20 -9.92 9.41
CA GLY A 39 -6.67 -11.08 8.69
C GLY A 39 -5.44 -10.74 7.85
N HIS A 40 -5.31 -9.51 7.35
CA HIS A 40 -4.08 -9.06 6.68
C HIS A 40 -2.93 -8.88 7.67
N VAL A 41 -3.18 -8.28 8.84
CA VAL A 41 -2.17 -8.10 9.89
C VAL A 41 -1.63 -9.45 10.38
N ILE A 42 -2.50 -10.43 10.65
CA ILE A 42 -2.09 -11.79 11.04
C ILE A 42 -1.22 -12.44 9.95
N ARG A 43 -1.61 -12.29 8.67
CA ARG A 43 -0.81 -12.82 7.56
C ARG A 43 0.52 -12.10 7.39
N MET A 44 0.63 -10.81 7.72
CA MET A 44 1.90 -10.10 7.72
C MET A 44 2.86 -10.67 8.77
N GLU A 45 2.37 -10.98 9.97
CA GLU A 45 3.16 -11.63 11.01
C GLU A 45 3.66 -13.02 10.55
N GLU A 46 2.79 -13.83 9.97
CA GLU A 46 3.16 -15.16 9.45
C GLU A 46 4.11 -15.08 8.25
N PHE A 47 3.96 -14.04 7.43
CA PHE A 47 4.86 -13.77 6.32
C PHE A 47 6.26 -13.41 6.83
N HIS A 48 6.35 -12.50 7.80
CA HIS A 48 7.60 -12.10 8.44
C HIS A 48 8.35 -13.32 8.97
N GLU A 49 7.69 -14.19 9.73
CA GLU A 49 8.32 -15.37 10.31
C GLU A 49 8.82 -16.34 9.25
N SER A 50 8.01 -16.58 8.21
CA SER A 50 8.41 -17.43 7.09
C SER A 50 9.58 -16.83 6.31
N PHE A 51 9.62 -15.50 6.18
CA PHE A 51 10.70 -14.75 5.53
C PHE A 51 11.99 -14.81 6.35
N MET A 52 11.91 -14.60 7.67
CA MET A 52 13.04 -14.69 8.60
C MET A 52 13.58 -16.13 8.72
N ASP A 53 12.73 -17.14 8.51
CA ASP A 53 13.13 -18.54 8.36
C ASP A 53 13.86 -18.85 7.03
N GLY A 54 14.10 -17.84 6.19
CA GLY A 54 14.83 -17.97 4.94
C GLY A 54 13.98 -18.45 3.76
N GLN A 55 12.64 -18.44 3.85
CA GLN A 55 11.81 -18.74 2.67
C GLN A 55 11.86 -17.57 1.68
N PHE A 56 12.52 -17.79 0.54
CA PHE A 56 12.45 -16.88 -0.61
C PHE A 56 12.26 -17.66 -1.92
N PRO A 57 11.12 -17.51 -2.63
CA PRO A 57 9.94 -16.74 -2.22
C PRO A 57 9.21 -17.40 -1.03
N VAL A 58 8.51 -16.60 -0.22
CA VAL A 58 7.66 -17.08 0.88
C VAL A 58 6.46 -17.82 0.29
N ARG A 59 6.17 -19.02 0.79
CA ARG A 59 5.15 -19.91 0.19
C ARG A 59 4.11 -20.41 1.18
N ILE A 60 4.51 -20.73 2.40
CA ILE A 60 3.68 -21.40 3.40
C ILE A 60 3.81 -20.68 4.73
N ALA A 61 2.67 -20.21 5.25
CA ALA A 61 2.55 -19.74 6.64
C ALA A 61 2.54 -20.96 7.55
N LYS A 62 3.48 -21.07 8.49
CA LYS A 62 3.66 -22.30 9.28
C LYS A 62 2.63 -22.44 10.40
N ARG A 63 2.20 -21.35 11.05
CA ARG A 63 1.43 -21.43 12.30
C ARG A 63 -0.07 -21.32 12.08
N ILE A 64 -0.50 -20.80 10.94
CA ILE A 64 -1.91 -20.83 10.52
C ILE A 64 -2.40 -22.29 10.40
N ASN A 65 -3.70 -22.50 10.61
CA ASN A 65 -4.36 -23.82 10.53
C ASN A 65 -3.82 -24.79 11.59
N TYR A 66 -3.83 -24.36 12.86
CA TYR A 66 -3.37 -25.14 14.01
C TYR A 66 -1.92 -25.68 13.88
N GLY A 67 -1.05 -24.94 13.20
CA GLY A 67 0.34 -25.36 12.98
C GLY A 67 0.54 -26.43 11.90
N LEU A 68 -0.50 -26.81 11.15
CA LEU A 68 -0.37 -27.74 10.01
C LEU A 68 0.21 -27.07 8.76
N GLY A 69 0.41 -25.76 8.80
CA GLY A 69 0.81 -24.96 7.66
C GLY A 69 -0.37 -24.59 6.77
N TYR A 70 -0.29 -23.40 6.18
CA TYR A 70 -1.27 -22.86 5.26
C TYR A 70 -0.57 -22.25 4.04
N PRO A 71 -0.74 -22.81 2.82
CA PRO A 71 -0.01 -22.39 1.62
C PRO A 71 -0.56 -21.09 1.00
N PHE A 72 -0.95 -20.11 1.83
CA PHE A 72 -1.60 -18.88 1.38
C PHE A 72 -0.80 -18.14 0.31
N PHE A 73 0.50 -17.93 0.56
CA PHE A 73 1.41 -17.16 -0.31
C PHE A 73 1.80 -17.90 -1.59
N THR A 74 1.47 -19.19 -1.68
CA THR A 74 1.60 -19.96 -2.94
C THR A 74 0.45 -19.66 -3.89
N PHE A 75 -0.77 -19.47 -3.36
CA PHE A 75 -1.98 -19.30 -4.16
C PHE A 75 -2.47 -17.85 -4.25
N ASN A 76 -1.96 -16.95 -3.40
CA ASN A 76 -2.35 -15.53 -3.37
C ASN A 76 -1.16 -14.61 -3.64
N TYR A 77 -1.47 -13.36 -3.96
CA TYR A 77 -0.51 -12.32 -4.35
C TYR A 77 0.46 -11.96 -3.20
N PRO A 78 1.76 -12.31 -3.28
CA PRO A 78 2.68 -12.10 -2.16
C PRO A 78 3.26 -10.66 -2.13
N LEU A 79 3.13 -9.90 -3.23
CA LEU A 79 3.77 -8.60 -3.39
C LEU A 79 3.40 -7.60 -2.28
N VAL A 80 2.13 -7.60 -1.87
CA VAL A 80 1.65 -6.71 -0.79
C VAL A 80 2.34 -7.01 0.54
N TYR A 81 2.64 -8.27 0.81
CA TYR A 81 3.32 -8.70 2.04
C TYR A 81 4.81 -8.38 1.99
N TYR A 82 5.48 -8.58 0.84
CA TYR A 82 6.85 -8.09 0.65
C TYR A 82 6.95 -6.56 0.84
N THR A 83 5.97 -5.82 0.35
CA THR A 83 5.96 -4.35 0.49
C THR A 83 5.74 -3.93 1.94
N ALA A 84 4.85 -4.60 2.66
CA ALA A 84 4.64 -4.37 4.09
C ALA A 84 5.84 -4.79 4.94
N GLU A 85 6.53 -5.86 4.56
CA GLU A 85 7.73 -6.36 5.23
C GLU A 85 8.83 -5.29 5.25
N VAL A 86 8.99 -4.51 4.18
CA VAL A 86 9.94 -3.37 4.15
C VAL A 86 9.63 -2.36 5.27
N PHE A 87 8.35 -2.07 5.51
CA PHE A 87 7.93 -1.19 6.60
C PHE A 87 8.16 -1.82 7.98
N HIS A 88 7.85 -3.10 8.14
CA HIS A 88 8.03 -3.79 9.41
C HIS A 88 9.51 -3.89 9.80
N LEU A 89 10.37 -4.28 8.86
CA LEU A 89 11.83 -4.34 9.04
C LEU A 89 12.45 -2.97 9.35
N SER A 90 11.77 -1.86 9.03
CA SER A 90 12.17 -0.51 9.43
C SER A 90 11.83 -0.15 10.88
N GLY A 91 11.15 -1.03 11.61
CA GLY A 91 10.78 -0.90 13.03
C GLY A 91 9.32 -0.57 13.29
N LEU A 92 8.45 -0.52 12.27
CA LEU A 92 7.02 -0.31 12.47
C LEU A 92 6.33 -1.58 13.00
N SER A 93 5.27 -1.41 13.80
CA SER A 93 4.41 -2.53 14.16
C SER A 93 3.74 -3.14 12.93
N PHE A 94 3.22 -4.38 12.98
CA PHE A 94 2.47 -4.95 11.86
C PHE A 94 1.23 -4.12 11.49
N VAL A 95 0.56 -3.55 12.51
CA VAL A 95 -0.58 -2.64 12.31
C VAL A 95 -0.15 -1.36 11.59
N ASP A 96 0.95 -0.74 12.01
CA ASP A 96 1.44 0.49 11.38
C ASP A 96 2.03 0.23 9.99
N SER A 97 2.63 -0.94 9.78
CA SER A 97 3.11 -1.40 8.47
C SER A 97 1.94 -1.60 7.50
N PHE A 98 0.84 -2.19 7.97
CA PHE A 98 -0.39 -2.30 7.21
C PHE A 98 -0.97 -0.93 6.85
N LYS A 99 -1.04 0.00 7.81
CA LYS A 99 -1.48 1.39 7.56
C LYS A 99 -0.57 2.11 6.56
N ALA A 100 0.74 1.96 6.69
CA ALA A 100 1.72 2.51 5.76
C ALA A 100 1.55 1.96 4.35
N LEU A 101 1.30 0.65 4.22
CA LEU A 101 0.97 0.02 2.93
C LEU A 101 -0.31 0.62 2.33
N MET A 102 -1.36 0.83 3.12
CA MET A 102 -2.59 1.47 2.65
C MET A 102 -2.35 2.90 2.18
N ILE A 103 -1.59 3.71 2.93
CA ILE A 103 -1.21 5.07 2.53
C ILE A 103 -0.42 5.05 1.22
N LEU A 104 0.57 4.16 1.11
CA LEU A 104 1.38 3.99 -0.09
C LEU A 104 0.49 3.61 -1.29
N SER A 105 -0.47 2.72 -1.10
CA SER A 105 -1.39 2.30 -2.17
C SER A 105 -2.17 3.48 -2.75
N ILE A 106 -2.66 4.40 -1.91
CA ILE A 106 -3.37 5.62 -2.34
C ILE A 106 -2.42 6.57 -3.09
N ILE A 107 -1.20 6.78 -2.60
CA ILE A 107 -0.22 7.65 -3.26
C ILE A 107 0.14 7.10 -4.65
N VAL A 108 0.46 5.81 -4.74
CA VAL A 108 0.87 5.16 -5.99
C VAL A 108 -0.27 5.16 -6.99
N SER A 109 -1.48 4.80 -6.56
CA SER A 109 -2.65 4.76 -7.44
C SER A 109 -3.07 6.15 -7.92
N ALA A 110 -3.10 7.16 -7.05
CA ALA A 110 -3.40 8.54 -7.44
C ALA A 110 -2.35 9.11 -8.41
N THR A 111 -1.07 8.82 -8.16
CA THR A 111 0.02 9.19 -9.08
C THR A 111 -0.13 8.48 -10.42
N GLY A 112 -0.44 7.17 -10.40
CA GLY A 112 -0.73 6.39 -11.60
C GLY A 112 -1.88 6.98 -12.41
N MET A 113 -2.97 7.39 -11.75
CA MET A 113 -4.10 8.03 -12.40
C MET A 113 -3.73 9.37 -13.05
N TYR A 114 -2.91 10.19 -12.38
CA TYR A 114 -2.41 11.44 -12.96
C TYR A 114 -1.57 11.18 -14.22
N LEU A 115 -0.63 10.25 -14.14
CA LEU A 115 0.24 9.89 -15.27
C LEU A 115 -0.59 9.35 -16.43
N PHE A 116 -1.52 8.45 -16.16
CA PHE A 116 -2.44 7.90 -17.15
C PHE A 116 -3.27 9.00 -17.83
N ALA A 117 -3.92 9.87 -17.05
CA ALA A 117 -4.71 10.97 -17.59
C ALA A 117 -3.87 11.98 -18.38
N SER A 118 -2.59 12.16 -18.05
CA SER A 118 -1.68 13.06 -18.77
C SER A 118 -1.33 12.59 -20.19
N LEU A 119 -1.61 11.33 -20.51
CA LEU A 119 -1.49 10.81 -21.87
C LEU A 119 -2.58 11.33 -22.82
N PHE A 120 -3.71 11.78 -22.27
CA PHE A 120 -4.89 12.16 -23.06
C PHE A 120 -5.35 13.60 -22.83
N PHE A 121 -5.04 14.19 -21.67
CA PHE A 121 -5.56 15.48 -21.25
C PHE A 121 -4.45 16.46 -20.84
N ASN A 122 -4.84 17.72 -20.65
CA ASN A 122 -3.95 18.75 -20.14
C ASN A 122 -3.67 18.58 -18.63
N LYS A 123 -2.65 19.28 -18.13
CA LYS A 123 -2.15 19.18 -16.76
C LYS A 123 -3.23 19.38 -15.68
N THR A 124 -4.14 20.34 -15.90
CA THR A 124 -5.20 20.64 -14.94
C THR A 124 -6.24 19.53 -14.91
N ALA A 125 -6.71 19.07 -16.08
CA ALA A 125 -7.64 17.95 -16.17
C ALA A 125 -7.07 16.67 -15.55
N SER A 126 -5.79 16.34 -15.82
CA SER A 126 -5.14 15.17 -15.22
C SER A 126 -5.03 15.27 -13.70
N LEU A 127 -4.76 16.47 -13.16
CA LEU A 127 -4.75 16.71 -11.72
C LEU A 127 -6.13 16.47 -11.12
N PHE A 128 -7.18 17.03 -11.72
CA PHE A 128 -8.56 16.80 -11.27
C PHE A 128 -8.94 15.32 -11.34
N SER A 129 -8.54 14.58 -12.38
CA SER A 129 -8.77 13.13 -12.46
C SER A 129 -8.15 12.37 -11.29
N SER A 130 -6.92 12.74 -10.88
CA SER A 130 -6.23 12.14 -9.73
C SER A 130 -6.88 12.51 -8.40
N LEU A 131 -7.28 13.77 -8.21
CA LEU A 131 -7.98 14.20 -7.00
C LEU A 131 -9.35 13.53 -6.85
N LEU A 132 -10.10 13.41 -7.96
CA LEU A 132 -11.36 12.66 -7.98
C LEU A 132 -11.14 11.18 -7.68
N TYR A 133 -10.06 10.59 -8.17
CA TYR A 133 -9.70 9.21 -7.86
C TYR A 133 -9.46 8.99 -6.35
N ILE A 134 -8.82 9.94 -5.67
CA ILE A 134 -8.56 9.85 -4.22
C ILE A 134 -9.86 9.87 -3.40
N ILE A 135 -10.87 10.65 -3.81
CA ILE A 135 -12.12 10.84 -3.05
C ILE A 135 -13.29 10.00 -3.56
N ALA A 136 -13.11 9.29 -4.67
CA ALA A 136 -14.16 8.45 -5.22
C ALA A 136 -14.60 7.43 -4.16
N PRO A 137 -15.90 7.34 -3.85
CA PRO A 137 -16.39 6.34 -2.91
C PRO A 137 -16.20 4.94 -3.49
N TYR A 138 -15.98 3.97 -2.61
CA TYR A 138 -16.04 2.53 -2.91
C TYR A 138 -17.36 1.94 -2.44
#